data_AF-A0A6P6WVB9-F1
#
_entry.id   AF-A0A6P6WVB9-F1
#
_cell.length_a   1.000
_cell.length_b   1.000
_cell.length_c   1.000
_cell.angle_alpha   90.00
_cell.angle_beta   90.00
_cell.angle_gamma   90.00
#
_symmetry.space_group_name_H-M   'P 1'
#
loop_
_entity.id
_entity.type
_entity.pdbx_description
1 polymer ?
#
loop_
_entity_poly.entity_id
_entity_poly.type
_entity_poly.pdbx_seq_one_letter_code
_entity_poly.pdbx_strand_id
1 'polypeptide(L)'
;MGVVTLLSGQPKEGISIEARAESRGFYEEAVTDSSGSYRLRGLLPETTYTIRVAKKGKFASGRIERASPEELSIKVEYEDIKQLDFVVFEHPEMTILSGHVEGKRIKELHSHLRVEIMSATDPLRTEAVFPLPLSNFFQVKDLPRGRHLVQLQCVLPSTTHRLRSEVIEVDLERQSNIHVGPIKFEVEEDHQKQELTAAPVYPLIAGISVIALFISIPRIRDLHQAIAGLQLSGSTGTVKKDAKRLIPRKKTW
;
A
#
# COMPACT_ATOMS: atom_id res chain seq x y z
N MET A 1 -43.36 -25.57 22.69
CA MET A 1 -42.92 -24.74 21.56
C MET A 1 -41.49 -24.33 21.83
N GLY A 2 -40.66 -24.36 20.79
CA GLY A 2 -39.33 -23.77 20.79
C GLY A 2 -39.30 -22.56 19.85
N VAL A 3 -38.31 -21.70 20.02
CA VAL A 3 -38.15 -20.48 19.23
C VAL A 3 -36.74 -20.40 18.65
N VAL A 4 -36.64 -19.92 17.41
CA VAL A 4 -35.37 -19.61 16.75
C VAL A 4 -35.24 -18.10 16.58
N THR A 5 -34.13 -17.56 17.07
CA THR A 5 -33.83 -16.13 17.01
C THR A 5 -32.47 -15.86 16.41
N LEU A 6 -32.28 -14.66 15.86
CA LEU A 6 -30.97 -14.12 15.53
C LEU A 6 -30.23 -13.68 16.80
N LEU A 7 -28.92 -13.43 16.69
CA LEU A 7 -28.14 -12.84 17.77
C LEU A 7 -28.72 -11.49 18.28
N SER A 8 -29.46 -10.78 17.44
CA SER A 8 -30.17 -9.55 17.80
C SER A 8 -31.41 -9.77 18.66
N GLY A 9 -31.82 -11.02 18.90
CA GLY A 9 -33.07 -11.39 19.57
C GLY A 9 -34.31 -11.34 18.67
N GLN A 10 -34.16 -11.00 17.38
CA GLN A 10 -35.26 -11.01 16.42
C GLN A 10 -35.63 -12.46 16.04
N PRO A 11 -36.93 -12.80 15.94
CA PRO A 11 -37.36 -14.11 15.50
C PRO A 11 -36.97 -14.36 14.04
N LYS A 12 -36.60 -15.60 13.70
CA LYS A 12 -36.22 -15.98 12.35
C LYS A 12 -37.16 -17.02 11.75
N GLU A 13 -37.84 -16.63 10.69
CA GLU A 13 -38.73 -17.48 9.89
C GLU A 13 -37.98 -18.33 8.86
N GLY A 14 -38.55 -19.48 8.49
CA GLY A 14 -38.06 -20.32 7.40
C GLY A 14 -36.84 -21.17 7.74
N ILE A 15 -36.53 -21.31 9.03
CA ILE A 15 -35.44 -22.14 9.54
C ILE A 15 -35.95 -23.54 9.77
N SER A 16 -35.28 -24.53 9.18
CA SER A 16 -35.59 -25.94 9.40
C SER A 16 -34.89 -26.44 10.67
N ILE A 17 -35.66 -27.07 11.54
CA ILE A 17 -35.23 -27.77 12.74
C ILE A 17 -35.48 -29.26 12.52
N GLU A 18 -34.45 -30.06 12.73
CA GLU A 18 -34.52 -31.51 12.60
C GLU A 18 -34.36 -32.20 13.95
N ALA A 19 -35.10 -33.29 14.12
CA ALA A 19 -35.01 -34.20 15.24
C ALA A 19 -34.63 -35.58 14.73
N ARG A 20 -33.50 -36.09 15.20
CA ARG A 20 -32.99 -37.40 14.81
C ARG A 20 -32.94 -38.31 16.02
N ALA A 21 -33.61 -39.45 15.97
CA ALA A 21 -33.51 -40.43 17.04
C ALA A 21 -32.11 -41.04 17.11
N GLU A 22 -31.63 -41.32 18.31
CA GLU A 22 -30.40 -42.11 18.52
C GLU A 22 -30.59 -43.55 18.02
N SER A 23 -31.81 -44.09 18.17
CA SER A 23 -32.21 -45.33 17.53
C SER A 23 -32.35 -45.12 16.02
N ARG A 24 -31.75 -46.02 15.23
CA ARG A 24 -31.75 -45.89 13.77
C ARG A 24 -33.19 -46.01 13.24
N GLY A 25 -33.69 -44.97 12.58
CA GLY A 25 -34.90 -45.06 11.73
C GLY A 25 -35.89 -43.91 11.84
N PHE A 26 -35.82 -43.05 12.86
CA PHE A 26 -36.79 -41.98 13.04
C PHE A 26 -36.17 -40.59 12.85
N TYR A 27 -36.81 -39.81 11.98
CA TYR A 27 -36.41 -38.47 11.58
C TYR A 27 -37.66 -37.61 11.42
N GLU A 28 -37.67 -36.46 12.06
CA GLU A 28 -38.74 -35.48 11.94
C GLU A 28 -38.15 -34.10 11.68
N GLU A 29 -38.87 -33.26 10.94
CA GLU A 29 -38.45 -31.92 10.56
C GLU A 29 -39.61 -30.93 10.75
N ALA A 30 -39.30 -29.74 11.23
CA ALA A 30 -40.24 -28.64 11.33
C ALA A 30 -39.59 -27.34 10.84
N VAL A 31 -40.38 -26.46 10.24
CA VAL A 31 -39.92 -25.13 9.80
C VAL A 31 -40.49 -24.07 10.73
N THR A 32 -39.69 -23.05 11.05
CA THR A 32 -40.12 -21.92 11.88
C THR A 32 -41.11 -21.03 11.14
N ASP A 33 -42.11 -20.55 11.88
CA ASP A 33 -43.10 -19.59 11.39
C ASP A 33 -42.59 -18.13 11.45
N SER A 34 -43.45 -17.17 11.09
CA SER A 34 -43.13 -15.73 11.11
C SER A 34 -42.77 -15.18 12.50
N SER A 35 -43.11 -15.89 13.57
CA SER A 35 -42.71 -15.58 14.94
C SER A 35 -41.43 -16.28 15.37
N GLY A 36 -40.78 -17.01 14.46
CA GLY A 36 -39.62 -17.85 14.74
C GLY A 36 -39.96 -19.09 15.56
N SER A 37 -41.24 -19.38 15.79
CA SER A 37 -41.68 -20.50 16.61
C SER A 37 -41.71 -21.78 15.78
N TYR A 38 -41.42 -22.91 16.43
CA TYR A 38 -41.52 -24.23 15.80
C TYR A 38 -42.08 -25.29 16.77
N ARG A 39 -42.65 -26.35 16.18
CA ARG A 39 -43.12 -27.53 16.89
C ARG A 39 -42.79 -28.79 16.11
N LEU A 40 -41.87 -29.58 16.65
CA LEU A 40 -41.66 -30.96 16.23
C LEU A 40 -42.83 -31.81 16.73
N ARG A 41 -43.39 -32.66 15.85
CA ARG A 41 -44.51 -33.57 16.14
C ARG A 41 -44.13 -34.97 15.66
N GLY A 42 -44.88 -35.99 16.07
CA GLY A 42 -44.65 -37.36 15.63
C GLY A 42 -43.44 -38.05 16.29
N LEU A 43 -42.84 -37.44 17.31
CA LEU A 43 -41.75 -38.06 18.06
C LEU A 43 -42.29 -39.23 18.91
N LEU A 44 -41.57 -40.35 18.88
CA LEU A 44 -41.91 -41.53 19.67
C LEU A 44 -41.53 -41.35 21.14
N PRO A 45 -42.38 -41.79 22.09
CA PRO A 45 -42.06 -41.79 23.51
C PRO A 45 -40.93 -42.77 23.84
N GLU A 46 -40.30 -42.60 25.00
CA GLU A 46 -39.16 -43.37 25.50
C GLU A 46 -37.95 -43.42 24.55
N THR A 47 -37.85 -42.42 23.67
CA THR A 47 -36.79 -42.34 22.66
C THR A 47 -36.00 -41.05 22.83
N THR A 48 -34.67 -41.15 22.79
CA THR A 48 -33.77 -39.99 22.79
C THR A 48 -33.62 -39.45 21.38
N TYR A 49 -33.82 -38.14 21.23
CA TYR A 49 -33.64 -37.41 19.98
C TYR A 49 -32.57 -36.34 20.15
N THR A 50 -31.71 -36.22 19.13
CA THR A 50 -30.83 -35.08 18.93
C THR A 50 -31.54 -34.07 18.03
N ILE A 51 -31.83 -32.89 18.59
CA ILE A 51 -32.47 -31.78 17.89
C ILE A 51 -31.40 -30.78 17.47
N ARG A 52 -31.45 -30.32 16.22
CA ARG A 52 -30.53 -29.31 15.72
C ARG A 52 -31.13 -28.48 14.59
N VAL A 53 -30.51 -27.34 14.32
CA VAL A 53 -30.83 -26.50 13.17
C VAL A 53 -30.24 -27.12 11.90
N ALA A 54 -31.07 -27.35 10.89
CA ALA A 54 -30.63 -27.93 9.62
C ALA A 54 -29.79 -26.91 8.82
N LYS A 55 -28.51 -27.24 8.59
CA LYS A 55 -27.57 -26.39 7.83
C LYS A 55 -27.90 -26.32 6.32
N LYS A 56 -28.74 -27.21 5.79
CA LYS A 56 -29.01 -27.34 4.35
C LYS A 56 -30.44 -27.84 4.07
N GLY A 57 -31.42 -26.97 4.31
CA GLY A 57 -32.83 -27.23 3.95
C GLY A 57 -33.17 -26.71 2.55
N LYS A 58 -34.11 -27.37 1.85
CA LYS A 58 -34.66 -26.90 0.56
C LYS A 58 -35.32 -25.50 0.64
N PHE A 59 -35.66 -25.08 1.86
CA PHE A 59 -36.34 -23.82 2.18
C PHE A 59 -35.53 -22.91 3.12
N ALA A 60 -34.26 -23.25 3.42
CA ALA A 60 -33.42 -22.42 4.29
C ALA A 60 -33.14 -21.09 3.57
N SER A 61 -33.96 -20.08 3.86
CA SER A 61 -33.91 -18.73 3.28
C SER A 61 -32.69 -17.93 3.76
N GLY A 62 -31.95 -18.43 4.75
CA GLY A 62 -30.71 -17.84 5.26
C GLY A 62 -29.54 -18.81 5.15
N ARG A 63 -28.37 -18.31 4.73
CA ARG A 63 -27.10 -19.04 4.85
C ARG A 63 -26.67 -19.04 6.32
N ILE A 64 -27.26 -19.92 7.12
CA ILE A 64 -26.91 -20.10 8.53
C ILE A 64 -25.45 -20.57 8.61
N GLU A 65 -24.61 -19.80 9.29
CA GLU A 65 -23.23 -20.15 9.61
C GLU A 65 -23.20 -21.19 10.73
N ARG A 66 -23.91 -20.92 11.83
CA ARG A 66 -23.99 -21.81 13.00
C ARG A 66 -25.26 -21.57 13.81
N ALA A 67 -25.56 -22.51 14.70
CA ALA A 67 -26.59 -22.38 15.72
C ALA A 67 -25.96 -22.56 17.11
N SER A 68 -26.59 -21.94 18.11
CA SER A 68 -26.24 -22.10 19.52
C SER A 68 -27.52 -22.42 20.32
N PRO A 69 -27.58 -23.56 21.02
CA PRO A 69 -26.62 -24.67 20.99
C PRO A 69 -26.50 -25.29 19.58
N GLU A 70 -25.42 -26.01 19.29
CA GLU A 70 -25.28 -26.68 17.98
C GLU A 70 -26.27 -27.83 17.84
N GLU A 71 -26.48 -28.58 18.92
CA GLU A 71 -27.47 -29.64 19.04
C GLU A 71 -27.94 -29.77 20.49
N LEU A 72 -29.10 -30.38 20.67
CA LEU A 72 -29.73 -30.61 21.96
C LEU A 72 -30.27 -32.03 22.03
N SER A 73 -29.78 -32.83 22.96
CA SER A 73 -30.29 -34.19 23.18
C SER A 73 -31.40 -34.18 24.23
N ILE A 74 -32.58 -34.65 23.84
CA ILE A 74 -33.74 -34.77 24.73
C ILE A 74 -34.28 -36.20 24.72
N LYS A 75 -34.78 -36.67 25.86
CA LYS A 75 -35.57 -37.90 25.94
C LYS A 75 -37.05 -37.54 25.90
N VAL A 76 -37.77 -38.06 24.92
CA VAL A 76 -39.21 -37.82 24.79
C VAL A 76 -39.95 -38.76 25.72
N GLU A 77 -40.78 -38.21 26.60
CA GLU A 77 -41.64 -38.96 27.51
C GLU A 77 -43.12 -38.75 27.12
N TYR A 78 -44.04 -38.75 28.08
CA TYR A 78 -45.48 -38.57 27.83
C TYR A 78 -45.93 -37.11 27.84
N GLU A 79 -45.06 -36.18 28.25
CA GLU A 79 -45.35 -34.75 28.33
C GLU A 79 -44.67 -33.94 27.22
N ASP A 80 -45.31 -32.83 26.83
CA ASP A 80 -44.76 -31.89 25.86
C ASP A 80 -43.54 -31.16 26.44
N ILE A 81 -42.38 -31.29 25.79
CA ILE A 81 -41.18 -30.52 26.12
C ILE A 81 -41.26 -29.12 25.46
N LYS A 82 -40.92 -28.09 26.22
CA LYS A 82 -40.99 -26.67 25.81
C LYS A 82 -39.63 -26.00 26.01
N GLN A 83 -39.47 -24.79 25.47
CA GLN A 83 -38.25 -23.95 25.64
C GLN A 83 -36.99 -24.60 25.06
N LEU A 84 -37.14 -25.25 23.92
CA LEU A 84 -36.01 -25.74 23.12
C LEU A 84 -35.67 -24.62 22.14
N ASP A 85 -34.89 -23.66 22.59
CA ASP A 85 -34.64 -22.44 21.83
C ASP A 85 -33.25 -22.48 21.18
N PHE A 86 -33.15 -21.88 20.00
CA PHE A 86 -31.90 -21.78 19.24
C PHE A 86 -31.62 -20.32 18.87
N VAL A 87 -30.35 -19.95 18.95
CA VAL A 87 -29.83 -18.71 18.37
C VAL A 87 -29.06 -19.05 17.09
N VAL A 88 -29.51 -18.54 15.95
CA VAL A 88 -28.85 -18.74 14.66
C VAL A 88 -27.97 -17.55 14.31
N PHE A 89 -26.82 -17.86 13.72
CA PHE A 89 -25.85 -16.92 13.19
C PHE A 89 -25.86 -17.06 11.68
N GLU A 90 -26.00 -15.97 10.95
CA GLU A 90 -26.08 -15.97 9.50
C GLU A 90 -24.76 -15.46 8.90
N HIS A 91 -24.41 -15.99 7.73
CA HIS A 91 -23.35 -15.41 6.93
C HIS A 91 -23.77 -14.02 6.44
N PRO A 92 -22.89 -13.01 6.52
CA PRO A 92 -23.15 -11.72 5.91
C PRO A 92 -23.48 -11.88 4.42
N GLU A 93 -24.63 -11.33 3.99
CA GLU A 93 -25.04 -11.38 2.60
C GLU A 93 -24.10 -10.55 1.73
N MET A 94 -23.79 -9.35 2.21
CA MET A 94 -22.87 -8.41 1.59
C MET A 94 -21.42 -8.67 1.99
N THR A 95 -20.52 -8.45 1.04
CA THR A 95 -19.09 -8.40 1.33
C THR A 95 -18.70 -6.99 1.77
N ILE A 96 -17.79 -6.88 2.73
CA ILE A 96 -17.24 -5.63 3.21
C ILE A 96 -15.72 -5.72 3.11
N LEU A 97 -15.12 -4.82 2.34
CA LEU A 97 -13.69 -4.63 2.26
C LEU A 97 -13.35 -3.30 2.93
N SER A 98 -12.50 -3.33 3.93
CA SER A 98 -12.00 -2.11 4.57
C SER A 98 -10.49 -2.09 4.58
N GLY A 99 -9.90 -0.91 4.70
CA GLY A 99 -8.45 -0.76 4.75
C GLY A 99 -8.04 0.65 5.08
N HIS A 100 -6.75 0.82 5.36
CA HIS A 100 -6.16 2.13 5.57
C HIS A 100 -4.86 2.28 4.76
N VAL A 101 -4.50 3.52 4.47
CA VAL A 101 -3.35 3.87 3.63
C VAL A 101 -2.31 4.59 4.47
N GLU A 102 -1.05 4.16 4.34
CA GLU A 102 0.09 4.79 5.01
C GLU A 102 1.18 5.10 4.00
N GLY A 103 1.82 6.25 4.14
CA GLY A 103 2.92 6.60 3.24
C GLY A 103 3.56 7.93 3.59
N LYS A 104 4.80 8.11 3.10
CA LYS A 104 5.50 9.39 3.19
C LYS A 104 4.79 10.42 2.32
N ARG A 105 4.73 11.69 2.78
CA ARG A 105 4.11 12.81 2.05
C ARG A 105 2.62 12.59 1.69
N ILE A 106 1.91 11.70 2.41
CA ILE A 106 0.47 11.45 2.18
C ILE A 106 -0.37 12.73 2.24
N LYS A 107 -0.01 13.69 3.09
CA LYS A 107 -0.70 14.98 3.21
C LYS A 107 -0.62 15.83 1.92
N GLU A 108 0.49 15.74 1.19
CA GLU A 108 0.70 16.48 -0.06
C GLU A 108 0.01 15.78 -1.24
N LEU A 109 0.02 14.45 -1.24
CA LEU A 109 -0.47 13.64 -2.36
C LEU A 109 -1.94 13.25 -2.23
N HIS A 110 -2.56 13.46 -1.07
CA HIS A 110 -3.92 13.02 -0.73
C HIS A 110 -4.94 13.26 -1.84
N SER A 111 -4.98 14.47 -2.40
CA SER A 111 -5.91 14.88 -3.46
C SER A 111 -5.73 14.14 -4.80
N HIS A 112 -4.58 13.49 -4.99
CA HIS A 112 -4.22 12.79 -6.22
C HIS A 112 -4.25 11.27 -6.07
N LEU A 113 -4.43 10.77 -4.85
CA LEU A 113 -4.48 9.34 -4.55
C LEU A 113 -5.89 8.80 -4.72
N ARG A 114 -6.00 7.67 -5.41
CA ARG A 114 -7.23 6.90 -5.61
C ARG A 114 -6.99 5.47 -5.19
N VAL A 115 -7.97 4.90 -4.49
CA VAL A 115 -8.00 3.47 -4.21
C VAL A 115 -8.66 2.80 -5.40
N GLU A 116 -7.97 1.81 -5.95
CA GLU A 116 -8.44 1.00 -7.07
C GLU A 116 -8.55 -0.45 -6.63
N ILE A 117 -9.71 -1.05 -6.89
CA ILE A 117 -10.01 -2.45 -6.59
C ILE A 117 -10.34 -3.13 -7.91
N MET A 118 -9.56 -4.15 -8.26
CA MET A 118 -9.68 -4.91 -9.50
C MET A 118 -9.94 -6.38 -9.21
N SER A 119 -10.52 -7.10 -10.16
CA SER A 119 -10.59 -8.55 -10.07
C SER A 119 -9.18 -9.17 -10.19
N ALA A 120 -8.85 -10.14 -9.32
CA ALA A 120 -7.60 -10.88 -9.46
C ALA A 120 -7.62 -11.85 -10.67
N THR A 121 -8.81 -12.21 -11.16
CA THR A 121 -8.97 -13.09 -12.34
C THR A 121 -8.81 -12.30 -13.64
N ASP A 122 -9.26 -11.05 -13.64
CA ASP A 122 -9.13 -10.12 -14.76
C ASP A 122 -8.69 -8.74 -14.24
N PRO A 123 -7.36 -8.45 -14.24
CA PRO A 123 -6.83 -7.18 -13.76
C PRO A 123 -7.24 -5.96 -14.59
N LEU A 124 -7.84 -6.15 -15.78
CA LEU A 124 -8.39 -5.05 -16.57
C LEU A 124 -9.80 -4.66 -16.11
N ARG A 125 -10.45 -5.53 -15.35
CA ARG A 125 -11.79 -5.30 -14.80
C ARG A 125 -11.68 -4.64 -13.43
N THR A 126 -11.85 -3.32 -13.43
CA THR A 126 -11.93 -2.54 -12.21
C THR A 126 -13.34 -2.61 -11.62
N GLU A 127 -13.44 -3.09 -10.38
CA GLU A 127 -14.71 -3.21 -9.65
C GLU A 127 -15.08 -1.91 -8.93
N ALA A 128 -14.07 -1.20 -8.40
CA ALA A 128 -14.30 0.08 -7.74
C ALA A 128 -13.07 1.00 -7.84
N VAL A 129 -13.32 2.30 -8.08
CA VAL A 129 -12.31 3.36 -8.00
C VAL A 129 -12.89 4.56 -7.29
N PHE A 130 -12.21 5.07 -6.28
CA PHE A 130 -12.64 6.26 -5.55
C PHE A 130 -11.44 7.03 -4.99
N PRO A 131 -11.59 8.36 -4.78
CA PRO A 131 -10.55 9.16 -4.14
C PRO A 131 -10.30 8.70 -2.70
N LEU A 132 -9.05 8.77 -2.24
CA LEU A 132 -8.69 8.43 -0.87
C LEU A 132 -9.46 9.34 0.12
N PRO A 133 -10.20 8.79 1.10
CA PRO A 133 -10.87 9.61 2.11
C PRO A 133 -9.89 10.37 3.00
N LEU A 134 -10.30 11.52 3.57
CA LEU A 134 -9.46 12.36 4.45
C LEU A 134 -8.94 11.64 5.69
N SER A 135 -9.66 10.61 6.15
CA SER A 135 -9.26 9.74 7.27
C SER A 135 -8.15 8.76 6.91
N ASN A 136 -7.75 8.67 5.63
CA ASN A 136 -6.91 7.61 5.06
C ASN A 136 -7.48 6.19 5.25
N PHE A 137 -8.76 6.09 5.62
CA PHE A 137 -9.48 4.84 5.81
C PHE A 137 -10.62 4.75 4.81
N PHE A 138 -10.80 3.59 4.20
CA PHE A 138 -11.89 3.33 3.29
C PHE A 138 -12.64 2.05 3.66
N GLN A 139 -13.91 2.01 3.29
CA GLN A 139 -14.76 0.83 3.41
C GLN A 139 -15.68 0.76 2.19
N VAL A 140 -15.61 -0.36 1.49
CA VAL A 140 -16.43 -0.67 0.32
C VAL A 140 -17.32 -1.84 0.66
N LYS A 141 -18.59 -1.74 0.26
CA LYS A 141 -19.59 -2.79 0.45
C LYS A 141 -19.98 -3.37 -0.91
N ASP A 142 -20.59 -4.53 -0.90
CA ASP A 142 -21.22 -5.15 -2.07
C ASP A 142 -20.26 -5.43 -3.25
N LEU A 143 -18.99 -5.72 -2.95
CA LEU A 143 -18.05 -6.24 -3.93
C LEU A 143 -18.46 -7.65 -4.39
N PRO A 144 -18.18 -8.02 -5.65
CA PRO A 144 -18.42 -9.38 -6.11
C PRO A 144 -17.67 -10.42 -5.26
N ARG A 145 -18.26 -11.58 -5.04
CA ARG A 145 -17.55 -12.68 -4.36
C ARG A 145 -16.45 -13.21 -5.27
N GLY A 146 -15.25 -13.34 -4.74
CA GLY A 146 -14.07 -13.77 -5.47
C GLY A 146 -12.80 -13.11 -4.96
N ARG A 147 -11.72 -13.27 -5.71
CA ARG A 147 -10.42 -12.68 -5.40
C ARG A 147 -10.27 -11.31 -6.05
N HIS A 148 -9.80 -10.35 -5.28
CA HIS A 148 -9.61 -8.95 -5.67
C HIS A 148 -8.19 -8.49 -5.39
N LEU A 149 -7.70 -7.58 -6.21
CA LEU A 149 -6.45 -6.85 -6.02
C LEU A 149 -6.77 -5.42 -5.62
N VAL A 150 -6.18 -4.99 -4.51
CA VAL A 150 -6.31 -3.63 -4.01
C VAL A 150 -4.99 -2.91 -4.22
N GLN A 151 -5.03 -1.78 -4.91
CA GLN A 151 -3.86 -0.95 -5.18
C GLN A 151 -4.17 0.54 -5.02
N LEU A 152 -3.12 1.34 -4.86
CA LEU A 152 -3.22 2.79 -4.79
C LEU A 152 -2.71 3.40 -6.08
N GLN A 153 -3.56 4.16 -6.77
CA GLN A 153 -3.21 4.86 -8.00
C GLN A 153 -2.99 6.34 -7.72
N CYS A 154 -1.96 6.93 -8.34
CA CYS A 154 -1.77 8.38 -8.34
C CYS A 154 -2.17 8.95 -9.71
N VAL A 155 -2.99 10.00 -9.71
CA VAL A 155 -3.45 10.68 -10.95
C VAL A 155 -2.53 11.85 -11.34
N LEU A 156 -1.36 12.00 -10.70
CA LEU A 156 -0.39 13.01 -11.11
C LEU A 156 0.23 12.66 -12.48
N PRO A 157 0.53 13.66 -13.33
CA PRO A 157 1.26 13.44 -14.57
C PRO A 157 2.59 12.73 -14.31
N SER A 158 2.79 11.60 -14.99
CA SER A 158 3.92 10.67 -14.80
C SER A 158 5.30 11.21 -15.19
N THR A 159 5.46 12.52 -15.37
CA THR A 159 6.70 13.13 -15.88
C THR A 159 7.72 13.46 -14.79
N THR A 160 7.33 13.43 -13.51
CA THR A 160 8.21 13.81 -12.39
C THR A 160 8.16 12.86 -11.19
N HIS A 161 7.08 12.07 -11.05
CA HIS A 161 6.87 11.20 -9.89
C HIS A 161 6.27 9.87 -10.33
N ARG A 162 6.90 8.75 -9.98
CA ARG A 162 6.34 7.40 -10.15
C ARG A 162 5.90 6.88 -8.79
N LEU A 163 4.59 6.70 -8.60
CA LEU A 163 4.06 6.07 -7.40
C LEU A 163 4.26 4.55 -7.52
N ARG A 164 4.91 3.95 -6.51
CA ARG A 164 4.91 2.50 -6.31
C ARG A 164 4.06 2.18 -5.09
N SER A 165 2.91 1.56 -5.30
CA SER A 165 2.04 1.06 -4.23
C SER A 165 2.21 -0.44 -4.05
N GLU A 166 2.02 -0.91 -2.82
CA GLU A 166 1.80 -2.32 -2.55
C GLU A 166 0.49 -2.79 -3.20
N VAL A 167 0.50 -3.99 -3.78
CA VAL A 167 -0.70 -4.64 -4.32
C VAL A 167 -1.08 -5.76 -3.37
N ILE A 168 -2.28 -5.67 -2.80
CA ILE A 168 -2.75 -6.64 -1.82
C ILE A 168 -3.86 -7.49 -2.44
N GLU A 169 -3.65 -8.81 -2.45
CA GLU A 169 -4.66 -9.78 -2.87
C GLU A 169 -5.59 -10.12 -1.70
N VAL A 170 -6.89 -10.08 -1.95
CA VAL A 170 -7.94 -10.31 -0.95
C VAL A 170 -8.94 -11.33 -1.49
N ASP A 171 -9.28 -12.33 -0.67
CA ASP A 171 -10.23 -13.39 -1.02
C ASP A 171 -11.58 -13.19 -0.31
N LEU A 172 -12.51 -12.50 -0.99
CA LEU A 172 -13.87 -12.27 -0.48
C LEU A 172 -14.81 -13.48 -0.65
N GLU A 173 -14.33 -14.59 -1.23
CA GLU A 173 -15.08 -15.84 -1.31
C GLU A 173 -15.00 -16.61 0.01
N ARG A 174 -13.82 -16.63 0.64
CA ARG A 174 -13.61 -17.29 1.95
C ARG A 174 -14.15 -16.48 3.12
N GLN A 175 -13.97 -15.16 3.08
CA GLN A 175 -14.41 -14.27 4.15
C GLN A 175 -15.13 -13.08 3.54
N SER A 176 -16.41 -12.89 3.89
CA SER A 176 -17.19 -11.77 3.38
C SER A 176 -16.76 -10.44 3.98
N ASN A 177 -16.11 -10.40 5.15
CA ASN A 177 -15.62 -9.18 5.77
C ASN A 177 -14.10 -9.27 6.00
N ILE A 178 -13.34 -8.41 5.31
CA ILE A 178 -11.88 -8.37 5.41
C ILE A 178 -11.43 -6.92 5.65
N HIS A 179 -10.55 -6.74 6.64
CA HIS A 179 -9.77 -5.54 6.82
C HIS A 179 -8.36 -5.76 6.27
N VAL A 180 -8.02 -5.03 5.22
CA VAL A 180 -6.70 -5.01 4.61
C VAL A 180 -5.79 -4.12 5.46
N GLY A 181 -4.59 -4.61 5.75
CA GLY A 181 -3.55 -3.87 6.47
C GLY A 181 -3.14 -2.57 5.77
N PRO A 182 -2.15 -1.83 6.32
CA PRO A 182 -1.75 -0.55 5.75
C PRO A 182 -1.26 -0.75 4.31
N ILE A 183 -1.97 -0.17 3.34
CA ILE A 183 -1.50 -0.10 1.96
C ILE A 183 -0.38 0.93 1.95
N LYS A 184 0.87 0.45 1.84
CA LYS A 184 2.04 1.31 1.80
C LYS A 184 2.31 1.78 0.38
N PHE A 185 2.73 3.03 0.27
CA PHE A 185 3.21 3.57 -1.00
C PHE A 185 4.51 4.34 -0.83
N GLU A 186 5.33 4.27 -1.88
CA GLU A 186 6.56 5.05 -2.03
C GLU A 186 6.48 5.88 -3.31
N VAL A 187 7.08 7.07 -3.26
CA VAL A 187 7.10 8.01 -4.36
C VAL A 187 8.54 8.07 -4.85
N GLU A 188 8.77 7.55 -6.06
CA GLU A 188 10.06 7.62 -6.74
C GLU A 188 10.07 8.92 -7.55
N GLU A 189 10.85 9.91 -7.12
CA GLU A 189 11.05 11.16 -7.87
C GLU A 189 12.00 10.86 -9.02
N ASP A 190 11.48 10.94 -10.25
CA ASP A 190 12.29 10.79 -11.46
C ASP A 190 13.04 12.10 -11.68
N HIS A 191 14.11 12.30 -10.90
CA HIS A 191 15.11 13.27 -11.24
C HIS A 191 15.80 12.76 -12.50
N GLN A 192 15.23 13.10 -13.67
CA GLN A 192 16.04 13.25 -14.87
C GLN A 192 17.19 14.16 -14.45
N LYS A 193 18.35 13.57 -14.18
CA LYS A 193 19.59 14.30 -14.03
C LYS A 193 19.75 14.97 -15.38
N GLN A 194 19.31 16.23 -15.46
CA GLN A 194 19.72 17.10 -16.52
C GLN A 194 21.23 17.14 -16.37
N GLU A 195 21.92 16.36 -17.19
CA GLU A 195 23.34 16.53 -17.39
C GLU A 195 23.47 17.97 -17.87
N LEU A 196 23.71 18.88 -16.91
CA LEU A 196 24.22 20.20 -17.18
C LEU A 196 25.49 19.93 -17.99
N THR A 197 25.37 20.02 -19.31
CA THR A 197 26.51 20.01 -20.23
C THR A 197 27.49 20.96 -19.59
N ALA A 198 28.62 20.43 -19.12
CA ALA A 198 29.62 21.22 -18.42
C ALA A 198 29.85 22.46 -19.29
N ALA A 199 29.49 23.64 -18.76
CA ALA A 199 29.70 24.89 -19.49
C ALA A 199 31.13 24.86 -20.03
N PRO A 200 31.40 25.31 -21.26
CA PRO A 200 32.64 24.99 -21.95
C PRO A 200 33.80 25.79 -21.33
N VAL A 201 34.26 25.36 -20.15
CA VAL A 201 35.35 25.99 -19.39
C VAL A 201 36.68 25.71 -20.11
N TYR A 202 36.79 24.56 -20.77
CA TYR A 202 37.98 24.17 -21.52
C TYR A 202 38.35 25.13 -22.67
N PRO A 203 37.44 25.53 -23.59
CA PRO A 203 37.78 26.51 -24.61
C PRO A 203 37.99 27.92 -24.04
N LEU A 204 37.38 28.27 -22.90
CA LEU A 204 37.65 29.55 -22.24
C LEU A 204 39.09 29.60 -21.72
N ILE A 205 39.53 28.55 -21.03
CA ILE A 205 40.92 28.42 -20.54
C ILE A 205 41.89 28.38 -21.72
N ALA A 206 41.61 27.58 -22.75
CA ALA A 206 42.46 27.50 -23.95
C ALA A 206 42.57 28.86 -24.66
N GLY A 207 41.47 29.60 -24.79
CA GLY A 207 41.47 30.95 -25.37
C GLY A 207 42.33 31.94 -24.58
N ILE A 208 42.20 31.95 -23.24
CA ILE A 208 43.03 32.80 -22.37
C ILE A 208 44.52 32.42 -22.49
N SER A 209 44.84 31.12 -22.55
CA SER A 209 46.22 30.65 -22.73
C SER A 209 46.82 31.08 -24.07
N VAL A 210 46.07 31.00 -25.18
CA VAL A 210 46.52 31.45 -26.50
C VAL A 210 46.80 32.95 -26.51
N ILE A 211 45.91 33.75 -25.91
CA ILE A 211 46.08 35.21 -25.83
C ILE A 211 47.32 35.56 -25.00
N ALA A 212 47.52 34.92 -23.84
CA ALA A 212 48.70 35.13 -23.01
C ALA A 212 50.00 34.75 -23.74
N LEU A 213 49.97 33.68 -24.53
CA LEU A 213 51.11 33.25 -25.35
C LEU A 213 51.40 34.28 -26.45
N PHE A 214 50.38 34.83 -27.10
CA PHE A 214 50.53 35.87 -28.12
C PHE A 214 51.14 37.17 -27.57
N ILE A 215 50.75 37.57 -26.37
CA ILE A 215 51.30 38.76 -25.69
C ILE A 215 52.76 38.53 -25.24
N SER A 216 53.13 37.29 -24.89
CA SER A 216 54.48 36.96 -24.41
C SER A 216 55.50 36.70 -25.52
N ILE A 217 55.07 36.30 -26.73
CA ILE A 217 55.95 36.11 -27.90
C ILE A 217 56.90 37.29 -28.17
N PRO A 218 56.45 38.56 -28.25
CA PRO A 218 57.38 39.68 -28.51
C PRO A 218 58.41 39.84 -27.38
N ARG A 219 58.00 39.67 -26.11
CA ARG A 219 58.91 39.77 -24.96
C ARG A 219 59.95 38.65 -24.93
N ILE A 220 59.56 37.45 -25.34
CA ILE A 220 60.46 36.29 -25.45
C ILE A 220 61.42 36.50 -26.63
N ARG A 221 60.96 37.04 -27.76
CA ARG A 221 61.83 37.38 -28.89
C ARG A 221 62.88 38.41 -28.52
N ASP A 222 62.49 39.45 -27.76
CA ASP A 222 63.40 40.48 -27.28
C ASP A 222 64.44 39.89 -26.30
N LEU A 223 64.04 38.94 -25.43
CA LEU A 223 64.95 38.22 -24.55
C LEU A 223 65.91 37.30 -25.32
N HIS A 224 65.43 36.58 -26.35
CA HIS A 224 66.30 35.76 -27.20
C HIS A 224 67.27 36.61 -28.03
N GLN A 225 66.86 37.78 -28.51
CA GLN A 225 67.76 38.71 -29.21
C GLN A 225 68.77 39.36 -28.24
N ALA A 226 68.38 39.67 -27.01
CA ALA A 226 69.30 40.16 -25.97
C ALA A 226 70.34 39.10 -25.58
N ILE A 227 69.94 37.82 -25.50
CA ILE A 227 70.84 36.71 -25.19
C ILE A 227 71.74 36.36 -26.40
N ALA A 228 71.22 36.39 -27.63
CA ALA A 228 71.99 36.16 -28.85
C ALA A 228 72.95 37.32 -29.18
N GLY A 229 72.56 38.56 -28.88
CA GLY A 229 73.42 39.75 -29.01
C GLY A 229 74.59 39.74 -28.02
N LEU A 230 74.43 39.07 -26.87
CA LEU A 230 75.51 38.90 -25.89
C LEU A 230 76.56 37.84 -26.32
N GLN A 231 76.23 36.97 -27.28
CA GLN A 231 77.12 35.89 -27.74
C GLN A 231 77.99 36.27 -28.95
N LEU A 232 77.80 37.44 -29.57
CA LEU A 232 78.50 37.86 -30.80
C LEU A 232 79.50 39.01 -30.64
N SER A 233 79.80 39.46 -29.42
CA SER A 233 80.87 40.45 -29.19
C SER A 233 81.82 40.00 -28.09
N GLY A 234 82.68 39.05 -28.44
CA GLY A 234 83.80 38.61 -27.60
C GLY A 234 85.07 39.43 -27.83
N SER A 235 85.54 40.05 -26.75
CA SER A 235 86.94 40.42 -26.44
C SER A 235 87.57 41.65 -27.12
N THR A 236 88.04 42.61 -26.32
CA THR A 236 89.48 42.85 -26.06
C THR A 236 89.59 43.82 -24.87
N GLY A 237 90.66 43.68 -24.07
CA GLY A 237 90.72 44.19 -22.70
C GLY A 237 91.09 45.66 -22.54
N THR A 238 91.14 46.11 -21.29
CA THR A 238 92.39 46.40 -20.58
C THR A 238 92.12 46.95 -19.18
N VAL A 239 92.95 46.49 -18.26
CA VAL A 239 93.16 46.98 -16.90
C VAL A 239 93.47 48.48 -16.93
N LYS A 240 92.80 49.28 -16.10
CA LYS A 240 93.45 50.41 -15.40
C LYS A 240 92.77 50.71 -14.07
N LYS A 241 93.63 50.77 -13.06
CA LYS A 241 93.44 50.94 -11.63
C LYS A 241 93.82 52.38 -11.33
N ASP A 242 92.98 53.13 -10.63
CA ASP A 242 93.43 54.31 -9.89
C ASP A 242 92.60 54.53 -8.61
N ALA A 243 93.28 55.02 -7.59
CA ALA A 243 92.98 54.85 -6.19
C ALA A 243 92.78 56.19 -5.46
N LYS A 244 91.89 56.18 -4.44
CA LYS A 244 91.87 57.00 -3.20
C LYS A 244 91.64 58.53 -3.38
N ARG A 245 90.92 59.28 -2.51
CA ARG A 245 90.60 59.14 -1.06
C ARG A 245 89.54 60.18 -0.59
N LEU A 246 88.72 59.75 0.39
CA LEU A 246 88.17 60.38 1.64
C LEU A 246 87.52 61.80 1.70
N ILE A 247 86.22 61.79 2.05
CA ILE A 247 85.37 62.51 3.07
C ILE A 247 85.78 63.93 3.59
N PRO A 248 84.80 64.82 3.94
CA PRO A 248 84.25 64.76 5.31
C PRO A 248 82.73 65.01 5.47
N ARG A 249 82.26 64.43 6.58
CA ARG A 249 80.98 64.49 7.29
C ARG A 249 80.57 65.92 7.72
N LYS A 250 79.26 66.20 7.76
CA LYS A 250 78.65 67.05 8.81
C LYS A 250 77.28 66.50 9.27
N LYS A 251 77.18 66.29 10.59
CA LYS A 251 75.94 66.22 11.37
C LYS A 251 75.40 67.63 11.56
N THR A 252 74.10 67.74 11.90
CA THR A 252 73.50 68.53 13.02
C THR A 252 72.01 68.75 12.72
N TRP A 253 71.04 68.78 13.64
CA TRP A 253 70.93 68.69 15.10
C TRP A 253 69.60 67.97 15.39
#